data_AF-Q4T278-F1
#
_entry.id   AF-Q4T278-F1
#
_cell.length_a   1.000
_cell.length_b   1.000
_cell.length_c   1.000
_cell.angle_alpha   90.00
_cell.angle_beta   90.00
_cell.angle_gamma   90.00
#
_symmetry.space_group_name_H-M   'P 1'
#
loop_
_entity.id
_entity.type
_entity.pdbx_description
1 polymer ?
#
loop_
_entity_poly.entity_id
_entity_poly.type
_entity_poly.pdbx_seq_one_letter_code
_entity_poly.pdbx_strand_id
1 'polypeptide(L)'
;SSGLILLFYLLFYLFLAGMFALTMYVMLLTLDDYNPTWQDRLSTPGMMIRPKGDQLEITYSVSNPESWDGFVQNLNTFLSPYNDSYQVQTNDDCPPDQYFIQEDSPEHSQALLPVQSDRAAGVFRAVGPFLRLQQRSALHPHQAQPGTASMLAQSALPTTPS
;
A
#
# COMPACT_ATOMS: atom_id res chain seq x y z
N SER A 1 13.44 11.03 -58.06
CA SER A 1 12.79 9.78 -57.61
C SER A 1 12.74 9.65 -56.07
N SER A 2 13.77 10.08 -55.34
CA SER A 2 13.92 9.83 -53.89
C SER A 2 13.02 10.63 -52.92
N GLY A 3 12.39 11.73 -53.36
CA GLY A 3 11.53 12.56 -52.48
C GLY A 3 10.13 11.96 -52.26
N LEU A 4 9.56 11.33 -53.29
CA LEU A 4 8.21 10.76 -53.21
C LEU A 4 8.15 9.52 -52.31
N ILE A 5 9.23 8.74 -52.28
CA ILE A 5 9.34 7.56 -51.40
C ILE A 5 9.45 7.98 -49.93
N LEU A 6 10.19 9.04 -49.59
CA LEU A 6 10.26 9.54 -48.21
C LEU A 6 8.92 10.13 -47.74
N LEU A 7 8.24 10.89 -48.60
CA LEU A 7 6.92 11.44 -48.31
C LEU A 7 5.89 10.32 -48.05
N PHE A 8 5.95 9.24 -48.84
CA PHE A 8 5.10 8.06 -48.63
C PHE A 8 5.34 7.44 -47.26
N TYR A 9 6.59 7.18 -46.85
CA TYR A 9 6.89 6.61 -45.54
C TYR A 9 6.48 7.53 -44.39
N LEU A 10 6.67 8.85 -44.51
CA LEU A 10 6.27 9.79 -43.47
C LEU A 10 4.75 9.76 -43.24
N LEU A 11 3.96 9.88 -44.32
CA LEU A 11 2.49 9.82 -44.21
C LEU A 11 2.01 8.46 -43.71
N PHE A 12 2.63 7.38 -44.19
CA PHE A 12 2.29 6.02 -43.75
C PHE A 12 2.53 5.83 -42.25
N TYR A 13 3.70 6.21 -41.74
CA TYR A 13 4.01 6.07 -40.31
C TYR A 13 3.23 7.05 -39.44
N LEU A 14 2.89 8.25 -39.94
CA LEU A 14 2.04 9.19 -39.21
C LEU A 14 0.61 8.66 -39.08
N PHE A 15 0.07 8.06 -40.14
CA PHE A 15 -1.23 7.41 -40.09
C PHE A 15 -1.23 6.20 -39.14
N LEU A 16 -0.20 5.34 -39.21
CA LEU A 16 -0.06 4.21 -38.27
C LEU A 16 0.08 4.67 -36.81
N ALA A 17 0.92 5.68 -36.56
CA ALA A 17 1.09 6.25 -35.22
C ALA A 17 -0.21 6.89 -34.71
N GLY A 18 -0.94 7.60 -35.59
CA GLY A 18 -2.23 8.19 -35.27
C GLY A 18 -3.29 7.13 -34.91
N MET A 19 -3.39 6.07 -35.69
CA MET A 19 -4.30 4.95 -35.39
C MET A 19 -3.93 4.25 -34.09
N PHE A 20 -2.63 4.01 -33.85
CA PHE A 20 -2.16 3.43 -32.59
C PHE A 20 -2.50 4.32 -31.39
N ALA A 21 -2.17 5.62 -31.46
CA ALA A 21 -2.48 6.58 -30.41
C ALA A 21 -3.99 6.72 -30.18
N LEU A 22 -4.81 6.70 -31.24
CA LEU A 22 -6.27 6.72 -31.14
C LEU A 22 -6.79 5.48 -30.41
N THR A 23 -6.30 4.29 -30.73
CA THR A 23 -6.72 3.07 -30.02
C THR A 23 -6.30 3.08 -28.55
N MET A 24 -5.11 3.60 -28.23
CA MET A 24 -4.68 3.82 -26.84
C MET A 24 -5.58 4.85 -26.14
N TYR A 25 -5.92 5.96 -26.79
CA TYR A 25 -6.79 7.00 -26.23
C TYR A 25 -8.20 6.48 -25.94
N VAL A 26 -8.82 5.78 -26.90
CA VAL A 26 -10.14 5.17 -26.70
C VAL A 26 -10.12 4.15 -25.57
N MET A 27 -9.06 3.34 -25.45
CA MET A 27 -8.89 2.42 -24.31
C MET A 27 -8.86 3.19 -22.98
N LEU A 28 -8.13 4.31 -22.89
CA LEU A 28 -8.09 5.12 -21.67
C LEU A 28 -9.45 5.73 -21.31
N LEU A 29 -10.28 6.11 -22.29
CA LEU A 29 -11.64 6.60 -22.04
C LEU A 29 -12.58 5.55 -21.42
N THR A 30 -12.24 4.27 -21.50
CA THR A 30 -13.03 3.19 -20.90
C THR A 30 -12.60 2.82 -19.48
N LEU A 31 -11.52 3.43 -18.98
CA LEU A 31 -11.03 3.21 -17.63
C LEU A 31 -11.76 4.12 -16.65
N ASP A 32 -12.06 3.58 -15.47
CA ASP A 32 -12.55 4.33 -14.33
C ASP A 32 -11.37 4.79 -13.47
N ASP A 33 -11.39 6.05 -13.02
CA ASP A 33 -10.30 6.65 -12.25
C ASP A 33 -10.20 6.10 -10.82
N TYR A 34 -11.27 5.47 -10.30
CA TYR A 34 -11.37 5.05 -8.91
C TYR A 34 -11.23 3.53 -8.73
N ASN A 35 -11.70 2.74 -9.69
CA ASN A 35 -11.81 1.28 -9.60
C ASN A 35 -11.22 0.55 -10.81
N PRO A 36 -10.22 -0.32 -10.63
CA PRO A 36 -9.68 -1.10 -11.75
C PRO A 36 -10.67 -2.16 -12.22
N THR A 37 -10.85 -2.27 -13.54
CA THR A 37 -11.83 -3.14 -14.21
C THR A 37 -11.63 -4.63 -13.95
N TRP A 38 -10.39 -5.11 -13.85
CA TRP A 38 -10.05 -6.52 -13.66
C TRP A 38 -9.17 -6.71 -12.44
N GLN A 39 -9.65 -7.48 -11.47
CA GLN A 39 -8.95 -7.74 -10.19
C GLN A 39 -8.94 -9.24 -9.82
N ASP A 40 -9.15 -10.11 -10.80
CA ASP A 40 -9.15 -11.58 -10.64
C ASP A 40 -7.81 -12.11 -10.11
N ARG A 41 -6.70 -11.45 -10.44
CA ARG A 41 -5.36 -11.78 -9.94
C ARG A 41 -5.08 -11.34 -8.50
N LEU A 42 -5.99 -10.58 -7.88
CA LEU A 42 -5.84 -9.98 -6.56
C LEU A 42 -6.82 -10.58 -5.54
N SER A 43 -7.27 -11.81 -5.75
CA SER A 43 -8.27 -12.49 -4.92
C SER A 43 -7.86 -12.62 -3.45
N THR A 44 -6.56 -12.72 -3.17
CA THR A 44 -6.00 -12.82 -1.82
C THR A 44 -5.08 -11.62 -1.57
N PRO A 45 -5.33 -10.80 -0.54
CA PRO A 45 -4.46 -9.67 -0.23
C PRO A 45 -3.07 -10.17 0.19
N GLY A 46 -2.03 -9.55 -0.37
CA GLY A 46 -0.65 -9.82 0.04
C GLY A 46 -0.37 -9.28 1.45
N MET A 47 0.68 -9.80 2.08
CA MET A 47 1.20 -9.33 3.36
C MET A 47 2.61 -8.78 3.16
N MET A 48 2.92 -7.67 3.82
CA MET A 48 4.22 -7.02 3.81
C MET A 48 4.74 -6.84 5.23
N ILE A 49 6.01 -7.17 5.47
CA ILE A 49 6.69 -7.00 6.76
C ILE A 49 7.54 -5.73 6.73
N ARG A 50 7.53 -4.96 7.82
CA ARG A 50 8.40 -3.79 8.04
C ARG A 50 9.14 -3.93 9.39
N PRO A 51 10.42 -3.54 9.51
CA PRO A 51 11.26 -2.96 8.48
C PRO A 51 11.72 -4.00 7.45
N LYS A 52 12.15 -3.57 6.27
CA LYS A 52 12.63 -4.49 5.22
C LYS A 52 14.05 -4.94 5.57
N GLY A 53 14.23 -6.24 5.76
CA GLY A 53 15.54 -6.88 5.86
C GLY A 53 15.99 -7.50 4.53
N ASP A 54 17.27 -7.85 4.42
CA ASP A 54 17.79 -8.59 3.28
C ASP A 54 17.18 -9.99 3.28
N GLN A 55 16.60 -10.40 2.15
CA GLN A 55 15.90 -11.69 2.02
C GLN A 55 14.84 -11.93 3.12
N LEU A 56 14.20 -10.86 3.64
CA LEU A 56 13.22 -10.91 4.73
C LEU A 56 13.80 -11.34 6.10
N GLU A 57 15.12 -11.33 6.25
CA GLU A 57 15.80 -11.62 7.51
C GLU A 57 16.28 -10.32 8.18
N ILE A 58 16.03 -10.18 9.48
CA ILE A 58 16.48 -9.05 10.29
C ILE A 58 17.53 -9.57 11.27
N THR A 59 18.80 -9.30 10.97
CA THR A 59 19.92 -9.62 11.87
C THR A 59 20.49 -8.33 12.45
N TYR A 60 20.53 -8.25 13.77
CA TYR A 60 21.12 -7.12 14.49
C TYR A 60 21.78 -7.60 15.79
N SER A 61 22.65 -6.77 16.35
CA SER A 61 23.27 -7.01 17.65
C SER A 61 22.74 -6.00 18.67
N VAL A 62 22.31 -6.50 19.83
CA VAL A 62 21.86 -5.66 20.95
C VAL A 62 22.99 -4.76 21.47
N SER A 63 24.24 -5.24 21.39
CA SER A 63 25.41 -4.49 21.86
C SER A 63 25.88 -3.40 20.89
N ASN A 64 25.48 -3.45 19.61
CA ASN A 64 25.89 -2.47 18.61
C ASN A 64 24.70 -1.65 18.10
N PRO A 65 24.53 -0.38 18.55
CA PRO A 65 23.42 0.46 18.13
C PRO A 65 23.38 0.73 16.62
N GLU A 66 24.53 0.81 15.95
CA GLU A 66 24.57 1.04 14.50
C GLU A 66 23.96 -0.11 13.69
N SER A 67 23.93 -1.33 14.26
CA SER A 67 23.37 -2.50 13.59
C SER A 67 21.84 -2.49 13.46
N TRP A 68 21.14 -1.69 14.27
CA TRP A 68 19.68 -1.60 14.25
C TRP A 68 19.13 -0.18 14.06
N ASP A 69 19.96 0.84 14.18
CA ASP A 69 19.53 2.24 14.06
C ASP A 69 18.79 2.51 12.75
N GLY A 70 19.29 1.97 11.62
CA GLY A 70 18.62 2.07 10.32
C GLY A 70 17.22 1.43 10.29
N PHE A 71 17.00 0.32 11.02
CA PHE A 71 15.68 -0.30 11.13
C PHE A 71 14.71 0.59 11.91
N VAL A 72 15.17 1.19 13.01
CA VAL A 72 14.36 2.09 13.83
C VAL A 72 14.02 3.38 13.06
N GLN A 73 14.98 3.96 12.35
CA GLN A 73 14.71 5.12 11.49
C GLN A 73 13.67 4.80 10.41
N ASN A 74 13.80 3.66 9.72
CA ASN A 74 12.83 3.22 8.71
C ASN A 74 11.43 3.01 9.29
N LEU A 75 11.33 2.44 10.50
CA LEU A 75 10.06 2.28 11.20
C LEU A 75 9.45 3.63 11.59
N ASN A 76 10.25 4.55 12.14
CA ASN A 76 9.79 5.87 12.52
C ASN A 76 9.29 6.67 11.31
N THR A 77 10.00 6.62 10.18
CA THR A 77 9.55 7.26 8.93
C THR A 77 8.28 6.59 8.39
N PHE A 78 8.16 5.27 8.46
CA PHE A 78 6.96 4.57 8.03
C PHE A 78 5.74 4.91 8.90
N LEU A 79 5.94 5.09 10.21
CA LEU A 79 4.88 5.39 11.18
C LEU A 79 4.54 6.89 11.28
N SER A 80 5.34 7.79 10.69
CA SER A 80 5.11 9.23 10.82
C SER A 80 3.71 9.71 10.40
N PRO A 81 3.04 9.14 9.37
CA PRO A 81 1.67 9.52 9.00
C PRO A 81 0.59 9.03 9.98
N TYR A 82 0.93 8.11 10.89
CA TYR A 82 0.03 7.54 11.90
C TYR A 82 0.11 8.26 13.24
N ASN A 83 0.62 9.49 13.27
CA ASN A 83 0.64 10.29 14.48
C ASN A 83 -0.78 10.75 14.81
N ASP A 84 -1.23 10.55 16.06
CA ASP A 84 -2.55 10.93 16.57
C ASP A 84 -2.96 12.35 16.14
N SER A 85 -2.05 13.33 16.25
CA SER A 85 -2.31 14.72 15.89
C SER A 85 -2.64 14.91 14.40
N TYR A 86 -2.00 14.15 13.52
CA TYR A 86 -2.24 14.19 12.09
C TYR A 86 -3.49 13.39 11.70
N GLN A 87 -3.71 12.25 12.36
CA GLN A 87 -4.85 11.38 12.10
C GLN A 87 -6.19 12.03 12.48
N VAL A 88 -6.28 12.70 13.62
CA VAL A 88 -7.51 13.38 14.06
C VAL A 88 -7.89 14.55 13.13
N GLN A 89 -6.92 15.17 12.45
CA GLN A 89 -7.19 16.27 11.52
C GLN A 89 -7.62 15.81 10.12
N THR A 90 -7.25 14.58 9.73
CA THR A 90 -7.35 14.12 8.33
C THR A 90 -8.35 12.99 8.14
N ASN A 91 -8.65 12.24 9.20
CA ASN A 91 -9.44 11.02 9.11
C ASN A 91 -10.70 11.06 9.98
N ASP A 92 -11.75 10.37 9.54
CA ASP A 92 -13.03 10.27 10.25
C ASP A 92 -13.02 9.14 11.30
N ASP A 93 -13.74 9.33 12.40
CA ASP A 93 -13.88 8.29 13.44
C ASP A 93 -14.50 7.00 12.87
N CYS A 94 -13.78 5.89 13.03
CA CYS A 94 -14.24 4.57 12.60
C CYS A 94 -14.62 3.73 13.83
N PRO A 95 -15.92 3.49 14.10
CA PRO A 95 -16.33 2.63 15.20
C PRO A 95 -15.90 1.18 14.97
N PRO A 96 -15.56 0.42 16.03
CA PRO A 96 -15.16 -0.97 15.91
C PRO A 96 -16.30 -1.84 15.34
N ASP A 97 -15.93 -2.93 14.68
CA ASP A 97 -16.82 -3.95 14.09
C ASP A 97 -17.79 -3.46 13.01
N GLN A 98 -17.51 -2.29 12.40
CA GLN A 98 -18.31 -1.74 11.31
C GLN A 98 -17.46 -1.42 10.09
N TYR A 99 -18.02 -1.63 8.91
CA TYR A 99 -17.39 -1.21 7.66
C TYR A 99 -17.62 0.28 7.43
N PHE A 100 -16.55 1.00 7.11
CA PHE A 100 -16.63 2.38 6.67
C PHE A 100 -16.99 2.41 5.18
N ILE A 101 -18.29 2.46 4.88
CA ILE A 101 -18.81 2.53 3.52
C ILE A 101 -18.95 4.01 3.15
N GLN A 102 -18.25 4.42 2.12
CA GLN A 102 -18.45 5.74 1.51
C GLN A 102 -19.31 5.58 0.28
N GLU A 103 -20.32 6.43 0.17
CA GLU A 103 -21.08 6.62 -1.06
C GLU A 103 -20.16 7.23 -2.13
N ASP A 104 -20.52 7.10 -3.42
CA ASP A 104 -19.78 7.60 -4.59
C ASP A 104 -19.76 9.15 -4.64
N SER A 105 -19.21 9.77 -3.60
CA SER A 105 -18.88 11.18 -3.52
C SER A 105 -17.50 11.38 -4.17
N PRO A 106 -17.32 12.45 -4.96
CA PRO A 106 -16.00 12.79 -5.51
C PRO A 106 -14.95 13.03 -4.43
N GLU A 107 -15.38 13.29 -3.19
CA GLU A 107 -14.52 13.40 -2.01
C GLU A 107 -14.53 12.07 -1.24
N HIS A 108 -13.45 11.30 -1.38
CA HIS A 108 -13.20 10.13 -0.53
C HIS A 108 -12.51 10.58 0.76
N SER A 109 -13.13 10.31 1.91
CA SER A 109 -12.52 10.47 3.22
C SER A 109 -11.77 9.21 3.66
N GLN A 110 -10.79 9.36 4.54
CA GLN A 110 -10.00 8.25 5.06
C GLN A 110 -10.48 7.92 6.47
N ALA A 111 -10.68 6.64 6.76
CA ALA A 111 -11.06 6.20 8.10
C ALA A 111 -9.86 6.33 9.06
N LEU A 112 -10.13 6.80 10.28
CA LEU A 112 -9.13 6.92 11.32
C LEU A 112 -8.74 5.50 11.73
N LEU A 113 -7.53 5.11 11.34
CA LEU A 113 -6.98 3.84 11.78
C LEU A 113 -6.62 3.99 13.27
N PRO A 114 -7.20 3.17 14.16
CA PRO A 114 -6.67 3.03 15.51
C PRO A 114 -5.36 2.26 15.39
N VAL A 115 -4.32 2.91 14.89
CA VAL A 115 -2.97 2.53 15.28
C VAL A 115 -2.91 2.95 16.73
N GLN A 116 -3.37 2.06 17.62
CA GLN A 116 -3.07 2.20 19.02
C GLN A 116 -1.55 2.14 19.03
N SER A 117 -0.91 3.31 19.07
CA SER A 117 0.46 3.44 19.53
C SER A 117 0.44 2.70 20.84
N ASP A 118 0.99 1.48 20.85
CA ASP A 118 1.09 0.69 22.06
C ASP A 118 1.62 1.65 23.09
N ARG A 119 0.83 1.96 24.13
CA ARG A 119 1.19 3.01 25.08
C ARG A 119 2.49 2.65 25.84
N ALA A 120 2.97 1.42 25.65
CA ALA A 120 4.28 0.91 26.07
C ALA A 120 5.45 1.29 25.13
N ALA A 121 5.20 1.77 23.91
CA ALA A 121 6.18 2.09 22.87
C ALA A 121 6.46 3.60 22.71
N GLY A 122 6.29 4.39 23.78
CA GLY A 122 6.77 5.79 23.84
C GLY A 122 8.28 5.95 23.59
N VAL A 123 9.02 4.84 23.48
CA VAL A 123 10.31 4.72 22.81
C VAL A 123 10.29 3.34 22.13
N PHE A 124 10.28 3.26 20.80
CA PHE A 124 10.46 1.98 20.09
C PHE A 124 11.90 1.46 20.34
N ARG A 125 12.09 0.79 21.48
CA ARG A 125 13.32 0.03 21.80
C ARG A 125 13.30 -1.39 21.23
N ALA A 126 12.22 -1.78 20.55
CA ALA A 126 12.05 -3.09 19.95
C ALA A 126 12.01 -2.97 18.42
N VAL A 127 12.97 -3.62 17.75
CA VAL A 127 12.96 -3.85 16.30
C VAL A 127 11.98 -5.00 16.03
N GLY A 128 10.69 -4.75 16.22
CA GLY A 128 9.63 -5.74 15.98
C GLY A 128 9.12 -5.64 14.54
N PRO A 129 8.76 -6.76 13.88
CA PRO A 129 8.14 -6.73 12.57
C PRO A 129 6.70 -6.21 12.66
N PHE A 130 6.41 -5.15 11.91
CA PHE A 130 5.06 -4.66 11.64
C PHE A 130 4.51 -5.33 10.38
N LEU A 131 3.38 -6.04 10.52
CA LEU A 131 2.67 -6.66 9.40
C LEU A 131 1.66 -5.69 8.83
N ARG A 132 1.71 -5.48 7.51
CA ARG A 132 0.73 -4.68 6.77
C ARG A 132 0.09 -5.52 5.68
N LEU A 133 -1.23 -5.49 5.61
CA LEU A 133 -1.96 -6.02 4.45
C LEU A 133 -1.84 -5.05 3.27
N GLN A 134 -1.69 -5.60 2.06
CA GLN A 134 -1.72 -4.82 0.84
C GLN A 134 -3.14 -4.28 0.63
N GLN A 135 -3.26 -2.96 0.53
CA GLN A 135 -4.55 -2.30 0.33
C GLN A 135 -5.06 -2.56 -1.09
N ARG A 136 -6.36 -2.84 -1.22
CA ARG A 136 -7.05 -3.12 -2.50
C ARG A 136 -8.29 -2.23 -2.59
N SER A 137 -8.49 -1.57 -3.73
CA SER A 137 -9.71 -0.79 -3.99
C SER A 137 -10.94 -1.71 -4.05
N ALA A 138 -12.02 -1.30 -3.38
CA ALA A 138 -13.33 -1.95 -3.42
C ALA A 138 -13.36 -3.45 -3.07
N LEU A 139 -12.66 -3.86 -2.00
CA LEU A 139 -12.80 -5.23 -1.47
C LEU A 139 -14.15 -5.37 -0.76
N HIS A 140 -15.12 -6.06 -1.38
CA HIS A 140 -16.44 -6.29 -0.80
C HIS A 140 -16.37 -7.34 0.34
N PRO A 141 -17.04 -7.14 1.48
CA PRO A 141 -16.87 -7.97 2.67
C PRO A 141 -17.25 -9.44 2.49
N HIS A 142 -18.13 -9.77 1.54
CA HIS A 142 -18.47 -11.16 1.20
C HIS A 142 -17.37 -11.94 0.46
N GLN A 143 -16.34 -11.26 -0.08
CA GLN A 143 -15.14 -11.92 -0.64
C GLN A 143 -14.03 -12.13 0.40
N ALA A 144 -14.14 -11.54 1.59
CA ALA A 144 -13.30 -11.88 2.72
C ALA A 144 -13.86 -13.16 3.37
N GLN A 145 -13.11 -14.27 3.32
CA GLN A 145 -13.50 -15.47 4.06
C GLN A 145 -13.62 -15.15 5.57
N PRO A 146 -14.73 -15.53 6.23
CA PRO A 146 -14.90 -15.32 7.66
C PRO A 146 -13.94 -16.27 8.39
N GLY A 147 -12.80 -15.76 8.86
CA GLY A 147 -11.85 -16.56 9.65
C GLY A 147 -10.45 -15.99 9.86
N THR A 148 -10.02 -14.94 9.15
CA THR A 148 -8.59 -14.54 9.18
C THR A 148 -8.29 -13.08 9.53
N ALA A 149 -9.29 -12.28 9.89
CA ALA A 149 -9.08 -10.89 10.33
C ALA A 149 -9.24 -10.74 11.86
N SER A 150 -8.69 -11.67 12.64
CA SER A 150 -8.26 -11.35 14.00
C SER A 150 -6.74 -11.22 13.97
N MET A 151 -6.25 -10.06 13.51
CA MET A 151 -4.86 -9.70 13.76
C MET A 151 -4.79 -9.14 15.17
N LEU A 152 -4.66 -10.05 16.14
CA LEU A 152 -3.94 -9.71 17.35
C LEU A 152 -2.53 -9.28 16.92
N ALA A 153 -2.17 -8.03 17.18
CA ALA A 153 -0.77 -7.63 17.30
C ALA A 153 -0.19 -8.40 18.49
N GLN A 154 0.18 -9.67 18.28
CA GLN A 154 0.99 -10.40 19.25
C GLN A 154 2.41 -9.93 19.03
N SER A 155 2.86 -9.04 19.91
CA SER A 155 4.27 -8.81 20.15
C SER A 155 4.92 -10.18 20.43
N ALA A 156 5.74 -10.65 19.49
CA ALA A 156 6.60 -11.78 19.77
C ALA A 156 7.60 -11.33 20.85
N LEU A 157 7.38 -11.79 22.08
CA LEU A 157 8.31 -11.65 23.18
C LEU A 157 9.65 -12.29 22.73
N PRO A 158 10.78 -11.58 22.73
CA PRO A 158 12.05 -12.22 22.46
C PRO A 158 12.34 -13.25 23.56
N THR A 159 12.31 -14.52 23.21
CA THR A 159 12.86 -15.59 24.03
C THR A 159 14.36 -15.37 24.15
N THR A 160 14.83 -14.97 25.33
CA THR A 160 16.24 -14.94 25.69
C THR A 160 16.83 -16.35 25.60
N PRO A 161 17.88 -16.60 24.80
CA PRO A 161 18.74 -17.75 25.03
C PRO A 161 19.69 -17.42 26.21
N SER A 162 19.84 -18.38 27.12
CA SER A 162 20.83 -18.37 28.21
C SER A 162 22.26 -18.23 27.72
#